data_AF-A0AAD3HEL9-F1
#
_entry.id   AF-A0AAD3HEL9-F1
#
_cell.length_a   1.000
_cell.length_b   1.000
_cell.length_c   1.000
_cell.angle_alpha   90.00
_cell.angle_beta   90.00
_cell.angle_gamma   90.00
#
_symmetry.space_group_name_H-M   'P 1'
#
loop_
_entity.id
_entity.type
_entity.pdbx_description
1 polymer ?
#
loop_
_entity_poly.entity_id
_entity_poly.type
_entity_poly.pdbx_seq_one_letter_code
_entity_poly.pdbx_strand_id
1 'polypeptide(L)'
;MLRPSSSIPLFRQRIWRKYFESFQNKTIAKRHKSSACSLQDGTIIEEYDPFIDKPMEIVREVSEEIRASVRNYTETNELNLVAITASRRYDEDGKCTDVDHGSDTYSEWISKTCEHDGINYETWRVAGGLDNTSQQVQSLIERANDFNHVHGILVYYPLYNKPYILGMKDGEWSASTQQDRINAGYENILQEIRRKCQGLTYKTKDDYFRDLVHPSKDVEGLCHSYHSRKQFRNQALYVDKYDGISDNETDYFQNDTIFPCTALSVVRILKRCLNEKQFDPSKPIGRRMEGTTFTIINRSQILGRPLASLLANDGATVYSVDESSIVKISHGNMLNRCSKVNDSVQKCIEDSSVIISGVPCSDFKVPTSWIQRNSTFINVASEPNVDEDSLRKVEGVQYVSAVGKVTVALLEHNLVELHNKFHNLQ
;
A
#
# COMPACT_ATOMS: atom_id res chain seq x y z
N MET A 1 -56.56 4.25 20.58
CA MET A 1 -56.81 5.69 20.34
C MET A 1 -55.72 6.50 21.07
N LEU A 2 -55.27 7.62 20.46
CA LEU A 2 -54.28 8.62 20.93
C LEU A 2 -52.76 8.32 20.74
N ARG A 3 -52.24 8.65 19.52
CA ARG A 3 -51.22 9.67 19.13
C ARG A 3 -49.84 9.84 19.88
N PRO A 4 -48.81 10.48 19.27
CA PRO A 4 -47.52 9.84 18.90
C PRO A 4 -46.24 10.49 19.49
N SER A 5 -45.10 9.80 19.41
CA SER A 5 -43.71 10.34 19.54
C SER A 5 -42.73 9.28 18.99
N SER A 6 -41.58 9.53 18.35
CA SER A 6 -40.82 10.72 18.01
C SER A 6 -39.69 10.32 17.04
N SER A 7 -39.51 11.12 15.99
CA SER A 7 -38.31 11.37 15.18
C SER A 7 -36.95 10.80 15.63
N ILE A 8 -36.24 10.11 14.72
CA ILE A 8 -34.77 9.98 14.70
C ILE A 8 -34.23 10.95 13.63
N PRO A 9 -33.39 11.96 13.98
CA PRO A 9 -33.01 13.03 13.05
C PRO A 9 -31.80 12.73 12.15
N LEU A 10 -31.86 13.31 10.96
CA LEU A 10 -30.79 13.64 10.00
C LEU A 10 -29.48 14.13 10.66
N PHE A 11 -28.52 13.22 10.90
CA PHE A 11 -27.17 13.57 11.41
C PHE A 11 -26.01 12.99 10.56
N ARG A 12 -26.23 12.69 9.28
CA ARG A 12 -25.18 12.13 8.38
C ARG A 12 -24.61 13.06 7.30
N GLN A 13 -24.86 14.37 7.35
CA GLN A 13 -24.38 15.30 6.30
C GLN A 13 -23.84 16.65 6.78
N ARG A 14 -23.46 16.79 8.06
CA ARG A 14 -23.20 18.13 8.64
C ARG A 14 -21.74 18.47 8.98
N ILE A 15 -20.81 17.53 8.85
CA ILE A 15 -19.37 17.81 9.09
C ILE A 15 -18.63 18.20 7.80
N TRP A 16 -19.05 17.69 6.63
CA TRP A 16 -18.49 18.09 5.34
C TRP A 16 -19.03 19.42 4.79
N ARG A 17 -20.20 19.90 5.25
CA ARG A 17 -20.76 21.20 4.82
C ARG A 17 -20.11 22.41 5.54
N LYS A 18 -19.57 22.23 6.76
CA LYS A 18 -18.86 23.31 7.48
C LYS A 18 -17.47 23.63 6.92
N TYR A 19 -16.84 22.67 6.23
CA TYR A 19 -15.59 22.93 5.51
C TYR A 19 -15.81 23.70 4.20
N PHE A 20 -17.00 23.56 3.59
CA PHE A 20 -17.35 24.24 2.34
C PHE A 20 -17.75 25.72 2.54
N GLU A 21 -18.35 26.09 3.68
CA GLU A 21 -18.79 27.48 3.95
C GLU A 21 -17.66 28.42 4.43
N SER A 22 -16.53 27.88 4.91
CA SER A 22 -15.33 28.67 5.25
C SER A 22 -14.51 29.08 4.01
N PHE A 23 -14.73 28.40 2.87
CA PHE A 23 -13.93 28.56 1.66
C PHE A 23 -14.47 29.61 0.66
N GLN A 24 -15.63 30.21 0.92
CA GLN A 24 -16.29 31.16 -0.01
C GLN A 24 -16.11 32.65 0.36
N ASN A 25 -15.30 33.00 1.37
CA ASN A 25 -15.10 34.42 1.79
C ASN A 25 -13.64 34.89 1.87
N LYS A 26 -12.74 34.36 1.02
CA LYS A 26 -11.46 35.02 0.70
C LYS A 26 -11.24 35.11 -0.80
N THR A 27 -11.96 36.07 -1.35
CA THR A 27 -11.94 36.63 -2.69
C THR A 27 -10.59 37.25 -3.04
N ILE A 28 -10.04 36.85 -4.19
CA ILE A 28 -9.42 37.68 -5.25
C ILE A 28 -8.13 38.48 -4.94
N ALA A 29 -7.22 38.38 -5.92
CA ALA A 29 -6.07 39.24 -6.24
C ALA A 29 -4.78 39.03 -5.44
N LYS A 30 -3.82 38.33 -6.09
CA LYS A 30 -2.58 38.96 -6.59
C LYS A 30 -1.82 37.99 -7.50
N ARG A 31 -2.01 38.17 -8.81
CA ARG A 31 -0.92 38.01 -9.78
C ARG A 31 0.09 39.13 -9.49
N HIS A 32 1.35 38.80 -9.27
CA HIS A 32 2.54 39.60 -9.64
C HIS A 32 3.80 38.79 -9.27
N LYS A 33 4.57 38.35 -10.28
CA LYS A 33 5.84 38.95 -10.70
C LYS A 33 6.93 38.92 -9.60
N SER A 34 7.84 37.97 -9.72
CA SER A 34 9.25 38.12 -9.32
C SER A 34 10.08 37.94 -10.61
N SER A 35 10.40 39.05 -11.28
CA SER A 35 11.73 39.67 -11.28
C SER A 35 12.79 38.79 -11.96
N ALA A 36 12.82 38.90 -13.29
CA ALA A 36 13.96 38.50 -14.09
C ALA A 36 15.17 39.35 -13.68
N CYS A 37 16.24 38.70 -13.26
CA CYS A 37 17.59 39.26 -13.27
C CYS A 37 18.31 38.63 -14.46
N SER A 38 18.60 39.43 -15.47
CA SER A 38 19.29 39.03 -16.69
C SER A 38 20.80 39.01 -16.44
N LEU A 39 21.44 37.83 -16.53
CA LEU A 39 22.84 37.69 -16.94
C LEU A 39 23.01 36.42 -17.78
N GLN A 40 23.91 36.54 -18.75
CA GLN A 40 24.12 35.69 -19.91
C GLN A 40 24.85 34.39 -19.55
N ASP A 41 24.13 33.27 -19.58
CA ASP A 41 24.47 32.03 -20.31
C ASP A 41 23.46 30.95 -19.87
N GLY A 42 22.82 30.31 -20.84
CA GLY A 42 21.61 29.50 -20.67
C GLY A 42 21.83 28.13 -20.02
N THR A 43 22.32 28.09 -18.79
CA THR A 43 22.33 26.88 -17.96
C THR A 43 21.66 27.22 -16.63
N ILE A 44 20.40 26.79 -16.45
CA ILE A 44 19.82 26.69 -15.11
C ILE A 44 20.56 25.53 -14.43
N ILE A 45 21.58 25.86 -13.66
CA ILE A 45 22.14 24.93 -12.69
C ILE A 45 21.18 25.03 -11.51
N GLU A 46 20.26 24.08 -11.38
CA GLU A 46 19.60 23.87 -10.09
C GLU A 46 20.72 23.59 -9.08
N GLU A 47 20.88 24.46 -8.09
CA GLU A 47 21.79 24.22 -6.97
C GLU A 47 21.35 22.94 -6.27
N TYR A 48 22.03 21.84 -6.57
CA TYR A 48 21.90 20.57 -5.87
C TYR A 48 22.44 20.76 -4.45
N ASP A 49 21.54 20.85 -3.46
CA ASP A 49 21.90 20.80 -2.05
C ASP A 49 21.97 19.33 -1.61
N PRO A 50 23.18 18.77 -1.39
CA PRO A 50 23.36 17.36 -1.01
C PRO A 50 22.75 17.03 0.36
N PHE A 51 22.36 18.01 1.19
CA PHE A 51 21.68 17.77 2.46
C PHE A 51 20.15 17.62 2.32
N ILE A 52 19.55 18.18 1.26
CA ILE A 52 18.08 18.23 1.09
C ILE A 52 17.52 16.93 0.52
N ASP A 53 18.33 16.07 -0.09
CA ASP A 53 17.85 14.88 -0.81
C ASP A 53 18.34 13.53 -0.24
N LYS A 54 18.97 13.53 0.95
CA LYS A 54 19.46 12.30 1.61
C LYS A 54 18.39 11.18 1.71
N PRO A 55 17.12 11.44 2.04
CA PRO A 55 16.11 10.38 2.06
C PRO A 55 15.82 9.78 0.67
N MET A 56 15.95 10.56 -0.40
CA MET A 56 15.76 10.10 -1.77
C MET A 56 16.97 9.34 -2.31
N GLU A 57 18.17 9.72 -1.88
CA GLU A 57 19.38 8.92 -2.09
C GLU A 57 19.25 7.54 -1.44
N ILE A 58 18.78 7.48 -0.19
CA ILE A 58 18.48 6.22 0.51
C ILE A 58 17.50 5.35 -0.29
N VAL A 59 16.42 5.93 -0.81
CA VAL A 59 15.45 5.20 -1.66
C VAL A 59 16.14 4.61 -2.89
N ARG A 60 17.01 5.37 -3.54
CA ARG A 60 17.77 4.92 -4.71
C ARG A 60 18.73 3.80 -4.36
N GLU A 61 19.51 3.94 -3.30
CA GLU A 61 20.47 2.93 -2.85
C GLU A 61 19.79 1.62 -2.46
N VAL A 62 18.71 1.68 -1.66
CA VAL A 62 17.94 0.50 -1.26
C VAL A 62 17.36 -0.20 -2.48
N SER A 63 16.78 0.55 -3.42
CA SER A 63 16.23 -0.03 -4.65
C SER A 63 17.31 -0.70 -5.49
N GLU A 64 18.46 -0.04 -5.67
CA GLU A 64 19.55 -0.54 -6.50
C GLU A 64 20.22 -1.79 -5.91
N GLU A 65 20.43 -1.82 -4.59
CA GLU A 65 20.99 -2.99 -3.90
C GLU A 65 20.12 -4.24 -4.08
N ILE A 66 18.80 -4.07 -3.94
CA ILE A 66 17.84 -5.17 -4.14
C ILE A 66 17.85 -5.64 -5.59
N ARG A 67 17.79 -4.71 -6.55
CA ARG A 67 17.77 -5.02 -7.99
C ARG A 67 19.09 -5.64 -8.47
N ALA A 68 20.23 -5.26 -7.88
CA ALA A 68 21.51 -5.91 -8.15
C ALA A 68 21.49 -7.39 -7.77
N SER A 69 20.88 -7.74 -6.63
CA SER A 69 20.69 -9.14 -6.24
C SER A 69 19.76 -9.90 -7.18
N VAL A 70 18.68 -9.25 -7.66
CA VAL A 70 17.78 -9.82 -8.67
C VAL A 70 18.52 -10.11 -9.98
N ARG A 71 19.30 -9.15 -10.49
CA ARG A 71 20.08 -9.32 -11.73
C ARG A 71 21.07 -10.47 -11.66
N ASN A 72 21.80 -10.59 -10.55
CA ASN A 72 22.71 -11.71 -10.35
C ASN A 72 21.99 -13.06 -10.39
N TYR A 73 20.72 -13.10 -9.96
CA TYR A 73 19.91 -14.30 -10.01
C TYR A 73 19.40 -14.63 -11.43
N THR A 74 18.97 -13.61 -12.19
CA THR A 74 18.44 -13.77 -13.56
C THR A 74 19.51 -14.05 -14.61
N GLU A 75 20.80 -13.89 -14.29
CA GLU A 75 21.90 -14.36 -15.14
C GLU A 75 21.84 -15.87 -15.43
N THR A 76 21.25 -16.65 -14.52
CA THR A 76 21.21 -18.12 -14.62
C THR A 76 19.81 -18.72 -14.54
N ASN A 77 18.79 -17.92 -14.21
CA ASN A 77 17.42 -18.39 -14.02
C ASN A 77 16.45 -17.52 -14.84
N GLU A 78 15.59 -18.17 -15.61
CA GLU A 78 14.52 -17.47 -16.33
C GLU A 78 13.36 -17.16 -15.37
N LEU A 79 12.94 -15.90 -15.31
CA LEU A 79 11.82 -15.45 -14.47
C LEU A 79 10.70 -14.86 -15.32
N ASN A 80 9.49 -15.39 -15.15
CA ASN A 80 8.30 -14.95 -15.87
C ASN A 80 7.27 -14.37 -14.89
N LEU A 81 7.02 -13.07 -15.00
CA LEU A 81 6.05 -12.32 -14.21
C LEU A 81 4.86 -11.92 -15.10
N VAL A 82 3.66 -12.37 -14.72
CA VAL A 82 2.42 -11.98 -15.39
C VAL A 82 1.71 -10.92 -14.56
N ALA A 83 1.34 -9.82 -15.19
CA ALA A 83 0.52 -8.80 -14.58
C ALA A 83 -0.91 -8.80 -15.14
N ILE A 84 -1.90 -8.76 -14.27
CA ILE A 84 -3.31 -8.76 -14.64
C ILE A 84 -3.92 -7.39 -14.35
N THR A 85 -4.55 -6.79 -15.36
CA THR A 85 -5.23 -5.49 -15.26
C THR A 85 -6.60 -5.53 -15.92
N ALA A 86 -7.51 -4.68 -15.45
CA ALA A 86 -8.83 -4.47 -16.02
C ALA A 86 -9.00 -2.99 -16.38
N SER A 87 -9.14 -2.68 -17.68
CA SER A 87 -9.16 -1.29 -18.16
C SER A 87 -10.57 -0.69 -18.16
N ARG A 88 -10.83 0.33 -17.31
CA ARG A 88 -11.50 1.63 -17.63
C ARG A 88 -12.03 2.38 -16.39
N ARG A 89 -11.80 3.69 -16.35
CA ARG A 89 -12.53 4.66 -15.50
C ARG A 89 -13.88 5.01 -16.12
N TYR A 90 -14.92 5.01 -15.29
CA TYR A 90 -16.19 5.68 -15.58
C TYR A 90 -16.17 7.03 -14.88
N ASP A 91 -16.56 8.10 -15.57
CA ASP A 91 -16.84 9.38 -14.91
C ASP A 91 -18.05 9.25 -13.95
N GLU A 92 -18.36 10.31 -13.21
CA GLU A 92 -19.49 10.35 -12.27
C GLU A 92 -20.84 10.07 -12.95
N ASP A 93 -20.92 10.25 -14.27
CA ASP A 93 -22.08 10.03 -15.14
C ASP A 93 -22.09 8.65 -15.80
N GLY A 94 -21.10 7.78 -15.52
CA GLY A 94 -21.03 6.43 -16.09
C GLY A 94 -20.51 6.36 -17.53
N LYS A 95 -19.86 7.42 -18.04
CA LYS A 95 -19.18 7.39 -19.34
C LYS A 95 -17.74 6.90 -19.19
N CYS A 96 -17.38 6.01 -20.09
CA CYS A 96 -16.01 5.55 -20.24
C CYS A 96 -15.09 6.71 -20.63
N THR A 97 -14.13 7.04 -19.77
CA THR A 97 -13.01 7.91 -20.11
C THR A 97 -11.80 7.03 -20.42
N ASP A 98 -11.38 6.99 -21.68
CA ASP A 98 -10.34 6.09 -22.23
C ASP A 98 -8.91 6.37 -21.73
N VAL A 99 -8.73 6.86 -20.50
CA VAL A 99 -7.40 7.21 -20.00
C VAL A 99 -7.23 6.81 -18.54
N ASP A 100 -6.66 5.63 -18.35
CA ASP A 100 -6.10 5.19 -17.08
C ASP A 100 -4.63 5.60 -17.01
N HIS A 101 -4.37 6.88 -16.76
CA HIS A 101 -3.01 7.40 -16.69
C HIS A 101 -2.17 6.82 -15.53
N GLY A 102 -2.79 6.16 -14.54
CA GLY A 102 -2.11 5.69 -13.33
C GLY A 102 -1.58 4.27 -13.43
N SER A 103 -2.46 3.29 -13.72
CA SER A 103 -2.06 1.88 -13.74
C SER A 103 -1.21 1.51 -14.96
N ASP A 104 -1.49 2.11 -16.12
CA ASP A 104 -0.75 1.85 -17.36
C ASP A 104 0.66 2.43 -17.29
N THR A 105 0.83 3.68 -16.86
CA THR A 105 2.16 4.28 -16.67
C THR A 105 2.98 3.52 -15.63
N TYR A 106 2.34 3.08 -14.55
CA TYR A 106 3.00 2.29 -13.51
C TYR A 106 3.37 0.88 -14.02
N SER A 107 2.53 0.26 -14.84
CA SER A 107 2.81 -1.01 -15.51
C SER A 107 3.94 -0.92 -16.53
N GLU A 108 3.96 0.12 -17.36
CA GLU A 108 5.06 0.39 -18.27
C GLU A 108 6.39 0.58 -17.52
N TRP A 109 6.35 1.23 -16.36
CA TRP A 109 7.54 1.42 -15.54
C TRP A 109 8.04 0.10 -14.91
N ILE A 110 7.13 -0.74 -14.42
CA ILE A 110 7.48 -2.09 -13.95
C ILE A 110 8.07 -2.90 -15.11
N SER A 111 7.44 -2.88 -16.29
CA SER A 111 7.92 -3.58 -17.47
C SER A 111 9.37 -3.21 -17.83
N LYS A 112 9.70 -1.91 -17.83
CA LYS A 112 11.07 -1.42 -18.11
C LYS A 112 12.07 -1.86 -17.04
N THR A 113 11.63 -1.91 -15.78
CA THR A 113 12.47 -2.32 -14.64
C THR A 113 12.77 -3.82 -14.75
N CYS A 114 11.73 -4.64 -14.96
CA CYS A 114 11.86 -6.08 -15.18
C CYS A 114 12.74 -6.40 -16.39
N GLU A 115 12.56 -5.71 -17.52
CA GLU A 115 13.41 -5.89 -18.72
C GLU A 115 14.88 -5.62 -18.41
N HIS A 116 15.18 -4.52 -17.70
CA HIS A 116 16.54 -4.18 -17.28
C HIS A 116 17.12 -5.23 -16.32
N ASP A 117 16.28 -5.85 -15.50
CA ASP A 117 16.69 -6.80 -14.48
C ASP A 117 16.60 -8.28 -14.90
N GLY A 118 16.36 -8.54 -16.19
CA GLY A 118 16.37 -9.89 -16.77
C GLY A 118 15.11 -10.71 -16.48
N ILE A 119 13.99 -10.05 -16.18
CA ILE A 119 12.69 -10.67 -15.91
C ILE A 119 11.78 -10.48 -17.13
N ASN A 120 11.21 -11.59 -17.62
CA ASN A 120 10.19 -11.57 -18.65
C ASN A 120 8.87 -11.10 -18.03
N TYR A 121 8.41 -9.92 -18.44
CA TYR A 121 7.17 -9.33 -17.95
C TYR A 121 6.08 -9.37 -19.04
N GLU A 122 4.93 -9.94 -18.73
CA GLU A 122 3.77 -9.99 -19.63
C GLU A 122 2.55 -9.34 -18.96
N THR A 123 1.74 -8.60 -19.71
CA THR A 123 0.49 -8.01 -19.21
C THR A 123 -0.73 -8.68 -19.85
N TRP A 124 -1.57 -9.30 -19.03
CA TRP A 124 -2.87 -9.84 -19.43
C TRP A 124 -3.98 -8.84 -19.09
N ARG A 125 -4.61 -8.30 -20.14
CA ARG A 125 -5.59 -7.21 -20.02
C ARG A 125 -7.01 -7.74 -20.19
N VAL A 126 -7.89 -7.37 -19.28
CA VAL A 126 -9.33 -7.53 -19.41
C VAL A 126 -9.93 -6.23 -19.91
N ALA A 127 -10.70 -6.29 -21.00
CA ALA A 127 -11.50 -5.16 -21.44
C ALA A 127 -12.59 -4.87 -20.40
N GLY A 128 -12.45 -3.79 -19.64
CA GLY A 128 -13.39 -3.43 -18.59
C GLY A 128 -14.72 -2.94 -19.15
N GLY A 129 -15.78 -3.12 -18.35
CA GLY A 129 -17.13 -2.66 -18.68
C GLY A 129 -18.02 -3.67 -19.37
N LEU A 130 -17.58 -4.92 -19.47
CA LEU A 130 -18.43 -6.04 -19.82
C LEU A 130 -19.05 -6.64 -18.56
N ASP A 131 -20.28 -7.14 -18.67
CA ASP A 131 -21.02 -7.85 -17.61
C ASP A 131 -20.24 -9.05 -17.01
N ASN A 132 -19.19 -9.51 -17.70
CA ASN A 132 -18.34 -10.64 -17.32
C ASN A 132 -16.90 -10.27 -16.88
N THR A 133 -16.59 -8.98 -16.65
CA THR A 133 -15.23 -8.52 -16.29
C THR A 133 -14.68 -9.28 -15.07
N SER A 134 -15.50 -9.53 -14.04
CA SER A 134 -15.10 -10.28 -12.84
C SER A 134 -14.71 -11.72 -13.15
N GLN A 135 -15.51 -12.40 -13.98
CA GLN A 135 -15.27 -13.79 -14.38
C GLN A 135 -14.01 -13.87 -15.23
N GLN A 136 -13.78 -12.89 -16.12
CA GLN A 136 -12.57 -12.83 -16.94
C GLN A 136 -11.31 -12.63 -16.08
N VAL A 137 -11.32 -11.70 -15.11
CA VAL A 137 -10.20 -11.52 -14.18
C VAL A 137 -9.95 -12.80 -13.37
N GLN A 138 -11.00 -13.43 -12.84
CA GLN A 138 -10.89 -14.70 -12.13
C GLN A 138 -10.23 -15.78 -12.99
N SER A 139 -10.73 -15.99 -14.21
CA SER A 139 -10.18 -17.00 -15.12
C SER A 139 -8.74 -16.73 -15.52
N LEU A 140 -8.32 -15.46 -15.64
CA LEU A 140 -6.92 -15.11 -15.89
C LEU A 140 -6.04 -15.45 -14.69
N ILE A 141 -6.46 -15.13 -13.47
CA ILE A 141 -5.71 -15.48 -12.25
C ILE A 141 -5.60 -17.01 -12.12
N GLU A 142 -6.71 -17.73 -12.29
CA GLU A 142 -6.72 -19.21 -12.24
C GLU A 142 -5.80 -19.82 -13.31
N ARG A 143 -5.85 -19.31 -14.54
CA ARG A 143 -4.94 -19.76 -15.61
C ARG A 143 -3.48 -19.47 -15.31
N ALA A 144 -3.16 -18.29 -14.79
CA ALA A 144 -1.80 -17.94 -14.39
C ALA A 144 -1.31 -18.83 -13.24
N ASN A 145 -2.19 -19.20 -12.31
CA ASN A 145 -1.87 -20.15 -11.24
C ASN A 145 -1.52 -21.54 -11.80
N ASP A 146 -2.24 -22.02 -12.82
CA ASP A 146 -2.03 -23.36 -13.38
C ASP A 146 -0.80 -23.47 -14.31
N PHE A 147 -0.32 -22.35 -14.86
CA PHE A 147 0.79 -22.36 -15.81
C PHE A 147 2.15 -22.47 -15.13
N ASN A 148 2.85 -23.59 -15.30
CA ASN A 148 4.17 -23.83 -14.70
C ASN A 148 5.23 -22.80 -15.12
N HIS A 149 5.14 -22.27 -16.35
CA HIS A 149 6.06 -21.24 -16.84
C HIS A 149 5.80 -19.86 -16.23
N VAL A 150 4.68 -19.64 -15.54
CA VAL A 150 4.41 -18.39 -14.81
C VAL A 150 4.96 -18.54 -13.40
N HIS A 151 5.94 -17.72 -13.03
CA HIS A 151 6.62 -17.79 -11.74
C HIS A 151 6.05 -16.79 -10.73
N GLY A 152 5.40 -15.72 -11.21
CA GLY A 152 4.73 -14.74 -10.36
C GLY A 152 3.55 -14.07 -11.03
N ILE A 153 2.64 -13.56 -10.20
CA ILE A 153 1.40 -12.89 -10.59
C ILE A 153 1.28 -11.56 -9.83
N LEU A 154 1.18 -10.47 -10.58
CA LEU A 154 0.88 -9.13 -10.10
C LEU A 154 -0.55 -8.76 -10.51
N VAL A 155 -1.34 -8.14 -9.62
CA VAL A 155 -2.69 -7.67 -9.97
C VAL A 155 -2.82 -6.19 -9.70
N TYR A 156 -3.21 -5.40 -10.71
CA TYR A 156 -3.39 -3.95 -10.54
C TYR A 156 -4.73 -3.64 -9.86
N TYR A 157 -4.66 -3.10 -8.65
CA TYR A 157 -5.80 -2.63 -7.89
C TYR A 157 -5.94 -1.10 -7.94
N PRO A 158 -7.15 -0.55 -7.83
CA PRO A 158 -8.42 -1.27 -7.76
C PRO A 158 -8.87 -1.78 -9.14
N LEU A 159 -9.41 -3.01 -9.20
CA LEU A 159 -9.94 -3.57 -10.47
C LEU A 159 -11.29 -2.95 -10.87
N TYR A 160 -11.93 -2.23 -9.95
CA TYR A 160 -13.21 -1.55 -10.14
C TYR A 160 -13.15 -0.14 -9.55
N ASN A 161 -13.70 0.85 -10.25
CA ASN A 161 -13.69 2.25 -9.78
C ASN A 161 -14.52 2.51 -8.52
N LYS A 162 -15.39 1.57 -8.13
CA LYS A 162 -16.17 1.65 -6.90
C LYS A 162 -15.95 0.36 -6.10
N PRO A 163 -15.73 0.45 -4.77
CA PRO A 163 -15.55 -0.74 -3.94
C PRO A 163 -16.83 -1.58 -4.00
N TYR A 164 -16.78 -2.72 -4.69
CA TYR A 164 -17.87 -3.68 -4.69
C TYR A 164 -17.89 -4.40 -3.34
N ILE A 165 -18.84 -4.03 -2.47
CA ILE A 165 -18.98 -4.67 -1.15
C ILE A 165 -19.66 -6.02 -1.31
N LEU A 166 -18.97 -7.08 -0.90
CA LEU A 166 -19.50 -8.45 -0.96
C LEU A 166 -20.75 -8.58 -0.08
N GLY A 167 -21.89 -8.88 -0.70
CA GLY A 167 -23.21 -8.97 -0.03
C GLY A 167 -24.24 -7.94 -0.51
N MET A 168 -23.85 -6.97 -1.34
CA MET A 168 -24.81 -6.23 -2.15
C MET A 168 -25.32 -7.15 -3.28
N LYS A 169 -26.64 -7.24 -3.44
CA LYS A 169 -27.27 -8.00 -4.54
C LYS A 169 -27.00 -7.27 -5.85
N ASP A 170 -26.58 -7.99 -6.88
CA ASP A 170 -26.56 -7.51 -8.25
C ASP A 170 -27.99 -7.05 -8.63
N GLY A 171 -28.22 -5.73 -8.68
CA GLY A 171 -29.55 -5.15 -8.94
C GLY A 171 -29.92 -3.88 -8.18
N GLU A 172 -29.12 -3.39 -7.22
CA GLU A 172 -29.29 -2.02 -6.67
C GLU A 172 -28.69 -0.91 -7.56
N TRP A 173 -28.32 -1.25 -8.79
CA TRP A 173 -28.03 -0.31 -9.87
C TRP A 173 -28.79 -0.81 -11.12
N SER A 174 -29.86 -0.14 -11.53
CA SER A 174 -30.72 -0.53 -12.67
C SER A 174 -29.95 -0.45 -14.01
N ALA A 175 -30.13 -1.30 -15.04
CA ALA A 175 -31.35 -1.90 -15.59
C ALA A 175 -31.11 -3.32 -16.18
N SER A 176 -32.20 -3.98 -16.59
CA SER A 176 -32.49 -5.42 -16.52
C SER A 176 -32.09 -6.36 -17.69
N THR A 177 -32.02 -7.67 -17.35
CA THR A 177 -32.11 -8.93 -18.14
C THR A 177 -30.81 -9.71 -18.43
N GLN A 178 -30.91 -11.04 -18.53
CA GLN A 178 -29.85 -12.08 -18.52
C GLN A 178 -29.01 -12.20 -17.23
N GLN A 179 -28.91 -11.11 -16.47
CA GLN A 179 -28.26 -10.99 -15.16
C GLN A 179 -28.76 -12.02 -14.12
N ASP A 180 -30.07 -12.31 -14.07
CA ASP A 180 -30.66 -13.14 -13.01
C ASP A 180 -30.22 -14.62 -13.04
N ARG A 181 -29.86 -15.18 -14.22
CA ARG A 181 -29.35 -16.55 -14.31
C ARG A 181 -27.87 -16.65 -13.93
N ILE A 182 -27.12 -15.57 -14.12
CA ILE A 182 -25.71 -15.43 -13.74
C ILE A 182 -25.60 -15.20 -12.23
N ASN A 183 -26.49 -14.37 -11.67
CA ASN A 183 -26.63 -14.13 -10.23
C ASN A 183 -26.86 -15.43 -9.43
N ALA A 184 -27.60 -16.39 -9.99
CA ALA A 184 -27.82 -17.70 -9.37
C ALA A 184 -26.54 -18.56 -9.30
N GLY A 185 -25.68 -18.51 -10.32
CA GLY A 185 -24.35 -19.14 -10.26
C GLY A 185 -23.41 -18.43 -9.27
N TYR A 186 -23.52 -17.10 -9.20
CA TYR A 186 -22.70 -16.25 -8.34
C TYR A 186 -23.04 -16.40 -6.85
N GLU A 187 -24.32 -16.44 -6.49
CA GLU A 187 -24.77 -16.71 -5.12
C GLU A 187 -24.35 -18.10 -4.64
N ASN A 188 -24.28 -19.09 -5.54
CA ASN A 188 -23.76 -20.42 -5.21
C ASN A 188 -22.25 -20.38 -4.90
N ILE A 189 -21.46 -19.62 -5.68
CA ILE A 189 -20.03 -19.39 -5.41
C ILE A 189 -19.85 -18.64 -4.08
N LEU A 190 -20.64 -17.60 -3.82
CA LEU A 190 -20.59 -16.84 -2.57
C LEU A 190 -20.98 -17.69 -1.35
N GLN A 191 -22.00 -18.55 -1.48
CA GLN A 191 -22.36 -19.51 -0.45
C GLN A 191 -21.26 -20.56 -0.24
N GLU A 192 -20.61 -21.02 -1.32
CA GLU A 192 -19.51 -21.96 -1.22
C GLU A 192 -18.25 -21.35 -0.59
N ILE A 193 -17.93 -20.08 -0.90
CA ILE A 193 -16.88 -19.28 -0.26
C ILE A 193 -17.19 -19.10 1.23
N ARG A 194 -18.41 -18.67 1.59
CA ARG A 194 -18.83 -18.51 3.00
C ARG A 194 -18.77 -19.84 3.77
N ARG A 195 -19.04 -20.96 3.09
CA ARG A 195 -19.00 -22.32 3.66
C ARG A 195 -17.57 -22.84 3.82
N LYS A 196 -16.69 -22.65 2.83
CA LYS A 196 -15.29 -23.12 2.85
C LYS A 196 -14.37 -22.25 3.71
N CYS A 197 -14.67 -20.97 3.81
CA CYS A 197 -13.80 -19.97 4.43
C CYS A 197 -14.34 -19.48 5.79
N GLN A 198 -14.67 -20.40 6.71
CA GLN A 198 -15.06 -20.03 8.08
C GLN A 198 -13.97 -19.14 8.72
N GLY A 199 -14.29 -17.88 8.98
CA GLY A 199 -13.39 -16.90 9.58
C GLY A 199 -12.64 -15.97 8.61
N LEU A 200 -12.86 -16.04 7.29
CA LEU A 200 -12.45 -14.98 6.35
C LEU A 200 -13.61 -14.02 6.10
N THR A 201 -13.35 -12.72 6.14
CA THR A 201 -14.33 -11.68 5.76
C THR A 201 -13.73 -10.80 4.69
N TYR A 202 -14.13 -11.03 3.44
CA TYR A 202 -13.81 -10.17 2.32
C TYR A 202 -14.71 -8.93 2.36
N LYS A 203 -14.12 -7.73 2.28
CA LYS A 203 -14.87 -6.47 2.26
C LYS A 203 -15.16 -6.01 0.84
N THR A 204 -14.27 -6.35 -0.09
CA THR A 204 -14.30 -5.93 -1.50
C THR A 204 -14.04 -7.11 -2.44
N LYS A 205 -14.43 -7.00 -3.72
CA LYS A 205 -14.00 -7.96 -4.76
C LYS A 205 -12.47 -8.04 -4.89
N ASP A 206 -11.78 -6.93 -4.70
CA ASP A 206 -10.32 -6.91 -4.72
C ASP A 206 -9.72 -7.79 -3.60
N ASP A 207 -10.35 -7.88 -2.43
CA ASP A 207 -9.92 -8.81 -1.39
C ASP A 207 -10.04 -10.27 -1.84
N TYR A 208 -11.07 -10.59 -2.62
CA TYR A 208 -11.25 -11.94 -3.16
C TYR A 208 -10.19 -12.26 -4.22
N PHE A 209 -9.92 -11.35 -5.16
CA PHE A 209 -8.91 -11.56 -6.19
C PHE A 209 -7.50 -11.69 -5.61
N ARG A 210 -7.17 -10.94 -4.55
CA ARG A 210 -5.93 -11.13 -3.79
C ARG A 210 -5.78 -12.55 -3.25
N ASP A 211 -6.84 -13.10 -2.67
CA ASP A 211 -6.82 -14.45 -2.10
C ASP A 211 -6.89 -15.56 -3.16
N LEU A 212 -7.23 -15.21 -4.41
CA LEU A 212 -7.25 -16.14 -5.53
C LEU A 212 -5.85 -16.39 -6.11
N VAL A 213 -4.92 -15.44 -5.98
CA VAL A 213 -3.53 -15.62 -6.41
C VAL A 213 -2.89 -16.71 -5.55
N HIS A 214 -2.29 -17.73 -6.19
CA HIS A 214 -1.68 -18.84 -5.48
C HIS A 214 -0.46 -18.35 -4.67
N PRO A 215 -0.29 -18.74 -3.39
CA PRO A 215 0.80 -18.24 -2.56
C PRO A 215 2.21 -18.46 -3.11
N SER A 216 2.43 -19.49 -3.95
CA SER A 216 3.72 -19.72 -4.61
C SER A 216 4.02 -18.75 -5.75
N LYS A 217 3.05 -17.91 -6.15
CA LYS A 217 3.15 -16.94 -7.25
C LYS A 217 2.72 -15.53 -6.83
N ASP A 218 2.32 -15.34 -5.57
CA ASP A 218 1.85 -14.04 -5.04
C ASP A 218 3.04 -13.11 -4.76
N VAL A 219 3.60 -12.49 -5.79
CA VAL A 219 4.80 -11.64 -5.64
C VAL A 219 4.55 -10.38 -4.79
N GLU A 220 3.29 -9.98 -4.61
CA GLU A 220 2.93 -8.86 -3.76
C GLU A 220 2.79 -9.25 -2.28
N GLY A 221 2.70 -10.55 -1.96
CA GLY A 221 2.50 -11.07 -0.61
C GLY A 221 1.14 -10.70 0.00
N LEU A 222 0.11 -10.52 -0.84
CA LEU A 222 -1.19 -9.97 -0.45
C LEU A 222 -2.27 -11.01 -0.13
N CYS A 223 -2.05 -12.29 -0.43
CA CYS A 223 -2.97 -13.37 -0.13
C CYS A 223 -3.19 -13.46 1.39
N HIS A 224 -4.37 -13.04 1.83
CA HIS A 224 -4.73 -12.92 3.22
C HIS A 224 -4.79 -14.28 3.90
N SER A 225 -5.35 -15.27 3.19
CA SER A 225 -5.52 -16.62 3.68
C SER A 225 -4.18 -17.31 4.03
N TYR A 226 -3.07 -16.85 3.44
CA TYR A 226 -1.72 -17.39 3.63
C TYR A 226 -0.77 -16.39 4.32
N HIS A 227 -0.37 -15.31 3.65
CA HIS A 227 0.68 -14.39 4.11
C HIS A 227 0.23 -13.54 5.30
N SER A 228 -0.93 -12.88 5.20
CA SER A 228 -1.42 -12.04 6.30
C SER A 228 -1.61 -12.84 7.58
N ARG A 229 -2.17 -14.04 7.52
CA ARG A 229 -2.35 -14.88 8.70
C ARG A 229 -1.02 -15.25 9.37
N LYS A 230 0.00 -15.59 8.57
CA LYS A 230 1.34 -15.86 9.12
C LYS A 230 1.93 -14.60 9.74
N GLN A 231 1.81 -13.45 9.09
CA GLN A 231 2.31 -12.17 9.60
C GLN A 231 1.65 -11.70 10.90
N PHE A 232 0.32 -11.79 11.01
CA PHE A 232 -0.40 -11.35 12.21
C PHE A 232 -0.35 -12.35 13.37
N ARG A 233 -0.03 -13.63 13.10
CA ARG A 233 0.11 -14.66 14.15
C ARG A 233 1.56 -14.87 14.59
N ASN A 234 2.53 -14.61 13.72
CA ASN A 234 3.95 -14.78 14.00
C ASN A 234 4.58 -13.45 14.45
N GLN A 235 4.74 -13.30 15.77
CA GLN A 235 5.36 -12.11 16.37
C GLN A 235 6.89 -12.12 16.31
N ALA A 236 7.50 -13.26 15.98
CA ALA A 236 8.92 -13.37 15.72
C ALA A 236 9.26 -13.16 14.23
N LEU A 237 8.31 -12.62 13.47
CA LEU A 237 8.49 -12.25 12.07
C LEU A 237 9.13 -10.86 12.00
N TYR A 238 10.45 -10.86 11.90
CA TYR A 238 11.27 -9.66 11.85
C TYR A 238 11.90 -9.51 10.46
N VAL A 239 11.91 -8.29 9.94
CA VAL A 239 12.55 -7.99 8.66
C VAL A 239 14.05 -8.29 8.73
N ASP A 240 14.70 -8.07 9.87
CA ASP A 240 16.13 -8.38 10.07
C ASP A 240 16.44 -9.85 9.83
N LYS A 241 15.65 -10.77 10.40
CA LYS A 241 15.83 -12.21 10.18
C LYS A 241 15.59 -12.62 8.74
N TYR A 242 14.65 -11.95 8.07
CA TYR A 242 14.39 -12.17 6.65
C TYR A 242 15.52 -11.66 5.76
N ASP A 243 16.17 -10.56 6.15
CA ASP A 243 17.38 -10.03 5.51
C ASP A 243 18.65 -10.84 5.88
N GLY A 244 18.51 -12.00 6.53
CA GLY A 244 19.62 -12.88 6.92
C GLY A 244 20.40 -12.40 8.16
N ILE A 245 19.88 -11.42 8.91
CA ILE A 245 20.50 -10.90 10.12
C ILE A 245 19.99 -11.69 11.33
N SER A 246 20.90 -12.33 12.06
CA SER A 246 20.58 -13.09 13.27
C SER A 246 21.34 -12.56 14.48
N ASP A 247 20.68 -12.45 15.63
CA ASP A 247 21.37 -12.18 16.91
C ASP A 247 22.11 -13.43 17.44
N ASN A 248 21.74 -14.64 16.95
CA ASN A 248 22.36 -15.91 17.31
C ASN A 248 22.58 -16.78 16.07
N GLU A 249 23.74 -17.46 15.97
CA GLU A 249 24.10 -18.34 14.84
C GLU A 249 23.14 -19.53 14.63
N THR A 250 22.30 -19.87 15.61
CA THR A 250 21.37 -21.00 15.59
C THR A 250 19.94 -20.63 15.22
N ASP A 251 19.67 -19.35 14.95
CA ASP A 251 18.34 -18.84 14.63
C ASP A 251 18.04 -19.09 13.14
N TYR A 252 17.81 -20.36 12.78
CA TYR A 252 17.39 -20.75 11.43
C TYR A 252 16.01 -20.15 11.14
N PHE A 253 15.98 -19.06 10.39
CA PHE A 253 14.73 -18.47 9.92
C PHE A 253 14.18 -19.27 8.74
N GLN A 254 13.57 -20.41 9.05
CA GLN A 254 12.90 -21.24 8.06
C GLN A 254 11.48 -20.74 7.92
N ASN A 255 11.28 -19.73 7.07
CA ASN A 255 9.97 -19.15 6.88
C ASN A 255 9.60 -19.09 5.40
N ASP A 256 8.57 -19.87 5.04
CA ASP A 256 7.93 -19.88 3.72
C ASP A 256 7.13 -18.59 3.44
N THR A 257 7.42 -17.51 4.16
CA THR A 257 6.62 -16.28 4.17
C THR A 257 7.44 -15.15 3.57
N ILE A 258 6.98 -14.63 2.45
CA ILE A 258 7.36 -13.30 1.95
C ILE A 258 6.50 -12.22 2.62
N PHE A 259 6.99 -10.99 2.62
CA PHE A 259 6.25 -9.84 3.15
C PHE A 259 5.54 -9.06 2.04
N PRO A 260 4.45 -8.35 2.37
CA PRO A 260 3.86 -7.38 1.47
C PRO A 260 4.88 -6.36 0.99
N CYS A 261 5.13 -6.29 -0.33
CA CYS A 261 6.27 -5.54 -0.88
C CYS A 261 6.24 -4.05 -0.49
N THR A 262 5.06 -3.42 -0.46
CA THR A 262 4.92 -2.00 -0.06
C THR A 262 5.21 -1.78 1.42
N ALA A 263 4.74 -2.66 2.30
CA ALA A 263 5.03 -2.54 3.73
C ALA A 263 6.52 -2.79 4.01
N LEU A 264 7.11 -3.79 3.36
CA LEU A 264 8.54 -4.09 3.46
C LEU A 264 9.39 -2.94 2.89
N SER A 265 8.95 -2.28 1.82
CA SER A 265 9.62 -1.10 1.24
C SER A 265 9.79 -0.01 2.29
N VAL A 266 8.68 0.32 2.96
CA VAL A 266 8.67 1.37 3.99
C VAL A 266 9.60 0.99 5.14
N VAL A 267 9.60 -0.27 5.60
CA VAL A 267 10.52 -0.70 6.67
C VAL A 267 11.99 -0.61 6.23
N ARG A 268 12.35 -1.09 5.03
CA ARG A 268 13.74 -1.03 4.54
C ARG A 268 14.24 0.41 4.37
N ILE A 269 13.38 1.32 3.90
CA ILE A 269 13.70 2.76 3.83
C ILE A 269 13.88 3.33 5.24
N LEU A 270 12.93 3.08 6.15
CA LEU A 270 12.97 3.60 7.52
C LEU A 270 14.25 3.23 8.26
N LYS A 271 14.72 1.98 8.15
CA LYS A 271 15.95 1.55 8.83
C LYS A 271 17.20 2.36 8.46
N ARG A 272 17.22 3.00 7.28
CA ARG A 272 18.32 3.87 6.83
C ARG A 272 18.06 5.36 7.07
N CYS A 273 16.79 5.77 7.13
CA CYS A 273 16.40 7.16 7.39
C CYS A 273 16.43 7.52 8.89
N LEU A 274 16.00 6.60 9.75
CA LEU A 274 15.86 6.81 11.19
C LEU A 274 17.22 6.95 11.88
N ASN A 275 17.30 7.84 12.86
CA ASN A 275 18.48 7.98 13.72
C ASN A 275 18.50 6.94 14.84
N GLU A 276 19.62 6.84 15.56
CA GLU A 276 19.84 5.85 16.65
C GLU A 276 18.80 5.91 17.77
N LYS A 277 18.16 7.06 18.01
CA LYS A 277 17.08 7.16 19.02
C LYS A 277 15.77 6.54 18.54
N GLN A 278 15.57 6.49 17.22
CA GLN A 278 14.36 5.97 16.59
C GLN A 278 14.52 4.51 16.12
N PHE A 279 15.73 4.10 15.77
CA PHE A 279 16.09 2.74 15.41
C PHE A 279 17.49 2.46 15.92
N ASP A 280 17.62 1.52 16.86
CA ASP A 280 18.86 1.16 17.54
C ASP A 280 19.27 -0.27 17.17
N PRO A 281 20.20 -0.46 16.21
CA PRO A 281 20.69 -1.78 15.81
C PRO A 281 21.42 -2.54 16.92
N SER A 282 21.86 -1.87 18.01
CA SER A 282 22.54 -2.52 19.13
C SER A 282 21.59 -3.28 20.05
N LYS A 283 20.27 -3.00 19.96
CA LYS A 283 19.24 -3.76 20.68
C LYS A 283 18.95 -5.10 20.01
N PRO A 284 18.49 -6.10 20.78
CA PRO A 284 18.00 -7.36 20.21
C PRO A 284 16.91 -7.12 19.16
N ILE A 285 16.91 -7.96 18.13
CA ILE A 285 15.84 -8.03 17.12
C ILE A 285 14.50 -8.15 17.83
N GLY A 286 13.53 -7.34 17.41
CA GLY A 286 12.22 -7.25 18.05
C GLY A 286 12.10 -6.08 19.03
N ARG A 287 13.19 -5.37 19.31
CA ARG A 287 13.20 -4.18 20.18
C ARG A 287 13.96 -3.00 19.59
N ARG A 288 14.36 -3.06 18.31
CA ARG A 288 15.22 -2.04 17.70
C ARG A 288 14.47 -0.72 17.49
N MET A 289 13.14 -0.74 17.39
CA MET A 289 12.29 0.45 17.32
C MET A 289 11.62 0.82 18.67
N GLU A 290 12.10 0.26 19.78
CA GLU A 290 11.55 0.56 21.10
C GLU A 290 11.78 2.03 21.47
N GLY A 291 10.68 2.71 21.86
CA GLY A 291 10.66 4.14 22.18
C GLY A 291 10.18 5.01 21.02
N THR A 292 10.03 4.44 19.82
CA THR A 292 9.59 5.18 18.63
C THR A 292 8.07 5.11 18.47
N THR A 293 7.46 6.25 18.19
CA THR A 293 6.01 6.37 17.96
C THR A 293 5.74 6.75 16.51
N PHE A 294 4.93 5.92 15.85
CA PHE A 294 4.52 6.06 14.45
C PHE A 294 3.04 6.42 14.37
N THR A 295 2.66 7.27 13.42
CA THR A 295 1.28 7.38 12.95
C THR A 295 1.18 6.94 11.49
N ILE A 296 0.36 5.92 11.23
CA ILE A 296 0.06 5.43 9.89
C ILE A 296 -1.36 5.86 9.53
N ILE A 297 -1.48 6.76 8.56
CA ILE A 297 -2.73 7.25 7.99
C ILE A 297 -3.11 6.39 6.79
N ASN A 298 -3.44 5.15 7.09
CA ASN A 298 -4.01 4.12 6.22
C ASN A 298 -4.14 2.85 7.08
N ARG A 299 -5.29 2.15 7.05
CA ARG A 299 -5.46 0.84 7.71
C ARG A 299 -6.01 -0.23 6.76
N SER A 300 -5.67 -0.12 5.48
CA SER A 300 -5.94 -1.13 4.46
C SER A 300 -5.19 -2.43 4.74
N GLN A 301 -5.64 -3.51 4.09
CA GLN A 301 -4.95 -4.82 4.13
C GLN A 301 -3.67 -4.83 3.30
N ILE A 302 -3.52 -3.91 2.36
CA ILE A 302 -2.39 -3.86 1.41
C ILE A 302 -1.17 -3.21 2.08
N LEU A 303 -1.36 -2.08 2.75
CA LEU A 303 -0.27 -1.28 3.31
C LEU A 303 -0.38 -1.17 4.84
N GLY A 304 -1.46 -0.54 5.30
CA GLY A 304 -1.55 0.00 6.65
C GLY A 304 -1.43 -1.04 7.76
N ARG A 305 -2.22 -2.12 7.67
CA ARG A 305 -2.23 -3.16 8.69
C ARG A 305 -0.94 -4.00 8.70
N PRO A 306 -0.44 -4.49 7.55
CA PRO A 306 0.85 -5.19 7.53
C PRO A 306 1.98 -4.34 8.10
N LEU A 307 2.10 -3.08 7.66
CA LEU A 307 3.15 -2.17 8.12
C LEU A 307 3.06 -1.93 9.63
N ALA A 308 1.87 -1.66 10.16
CA ALA A 308 1.68 -1.48 11.59
C ALA A 308 2.12 -2.70 12.41
N SER A 309 1.89 -3.90 11.88
CA SER A 309 2.33 -5.15 12.51
C SER A 309 3.85 -5.30 12.50
N LEU A 310 4.52 -5.00 11.37
CA LEU A 310 5.99 -5.11 11.28
C LEU A 310 6.70 -4.16 12.25
N LEU A 311 6.23 -2.91 12.31
CA LEU A 311 6.82 -1.90 13.20
C LEU A 311 6.57 -2.25 14.67
N ALA A 312 5.35 -2.68 15.03
CA ALA A 312 5.03 -3.07 16.39
C ALA A 312 5.78 -4.34 16.85
N ASN A 313 6.00 -5.30 15.94
CA ASN A 313 6.81 -6.47 16.23
C ASN A 313 8.25 -6.09 16.63
N ASP A 314 8.81 -5.02 16.04
CA ASP A 314 10.15 -4.51 16.38
C ASP A 314 10.18 -3.50 17.55
N GLY A 315 9.12 -3.45 18.35
CA GLY A 315 9.06 -2.69 19.60
C GLY A 315 8.42 -1.30 19.49
N ALA A 316 7.99 -0.89 18.28
CA ALA A 316 7.41 0.43 18.09
C ALA A 316 6.00 0.57 18.71
N THR A 317 5.62 1.82 19.01
CA THR A 317 4.22 2.20 19.23
C THR A 317 3.64 2.75 17.94
N VAL A 318 2.49 2.24 17.50
CA VAL A 318 1.89 2.60 16.21
C VAL A 318 0.44 3.04 16.39
N TYR A 319 0.13 4.28 16.01
CA TYR A 319 -1.24 4.73 15.78
C TYR A 319 -1.67 4.38 14.35
N SER A 320 -2.54 3.38 14.23
CA SER A 320 -3.12 2.94 12.97
C SER A 320 -4.47 3.62 12.74
N VAL A 321 -4.45 4.63 11.89
CA VAL A 321 -5.58 5.52 11.60
C VAL A 321 -6.37 5.00 10.39
N ASP A 322 -7.69 4.99 10.56
CA ASP A 322 -8.69 4.65 9.55
C ASP A 322 -9.77 5.74 9.55
N GLU A 323 -10.58 5.81 8.50
CA GLU A 323 -11.60 6.85 8.33
C GLU A 323 -12.52 6.98 9.57
N SER A 324 -12.86 5.85 10.18
CA SER A 324 -13.84 5.77 11.27
C SER A 324 -13.24 5.61 12.67
N SER A 325 -11.94 5.32 12.79
CA SER A 325 -11.35 4.93 14.08
C SER A 325 -9.83 4.87 14.08
N ILE A 326 -9.25 5.08 15.26
CA ILE A 326 -7.81 4.94 15.50
C ILE A 326 -7.58 3.75 16.43
N VAL A 327 -6.59 2.93 16.09
CA VAL A 327 -6.13 1.82 16.93
C VAL A 327 -4.67 2.07 17.29
N LYS A 328 -4.36 2.08 18.58
CA LYS A 328 -2.99 2.07 19.08
C LYS A 328 -2.52 0.63 19.20
N ILE A 329 -1.43 0.32 18.53
CA ILE A 329 -0.74 -0.97 18.57
C ILE A 329 0.57 -0.75 19.29
N SER A 330 0.86 -1.57 20.28
CA SER A 330 2.14 -1.53 21.00
C SER A 330 2.65 -2.94 21.21
N HIS A 331 3.97 -3.07 21.26
CA HIS A 331 4.59 -4.34 21.58
C HIS A 331 4.07 -4.87 22.92
N GLY A 332 3.72 -6.15 22.95
CA GLY A 332 3.29 -6.85 24.17
C GLY A 332 4.05 -8.16 24.30
N ASN A 333 4.23 -8.64 25.54
CA ASN A 333 5.12 -9.76 25.84
C ASN A 333 4.81 -11.08 25.08
N MET A 334 3.53 -11.31 24.72
CA MET A 334 3.09 -12.51 24.00
C MET A 334 2.16 -12.24 22.81
N LEU A 335 1.55 -11.05 22.74
CA LEU A 335 0.70 -10.54 21.67
C LEU A 335 0.82 -9.02 21.64
N ASN A 336 0.85 -8.43 20.44
CA ASN A 336 0.74 -6.97 20.29
C ASN A 336 -0.56 -6.49 20.97
N ARG A 337 -0.44 -5.47 21.82
CA ARG A 337 -1.57 -4.87 22.51
C ARG A 337 -2.23 -3.87 21.57
N CYS A 338 -3.45 -4.19 21.17
CA CYS A 338 -4.28 -3.34 20.33
C CYS A 338 -5.40 -2.71 21.17
N SER A 339 -5.46 -1.39 21.21
CA SER A 339 -6.56 -0.67 21.86
C SER A 339 -7.15 0.38 20.93
N LYS A 340 -8.48 0.50 20.92
CA LYS A 340 -9.14 1.63 20.27
C LYS A 340 -8.85 2.88 21.10
N VAL A 341 -8.42 3.95 20.45
CA VAL A 341 -8.20 5.25 21.09
C VAL A 341 -9.23 6.25 20.59
N ASN A 342 -9.62 7.17 21.46
CA ASN A 342 -10.56 8.26 21.16
C ASN A 342 -9.82 9.59 20.88
N ASP A 343 -8.51 9.53 20.67
CA ASP A 343 -7.68 10.68 20.33
C ASP A 343 -8.01 11.19 18.92
N SER A 344 -7.66 12.45 18.65
CA SER A 344 -7.76 13.01 17.30
C SER A 344 -6.57 12.56 16.45
N VAL A 345 -6.75 12.53 15.13
CA VAL A 345 -5.64 12.26 14.19
C VAL A 345 -4.49 13.26 14.39
N GLN A 346 -4.83 14.53 14.62
CA GLN A 346 -3.87 15.58 14.97
C GLN A 346 -3.03 15.19 16.18
N LYS A 347 -3.66 14.76 17.28
CA LYS A 347 -2.94 14.39 18.51
C LYS A 347 -2.00 13.21 18.27
N CYS A 348 -2.43 12.19 17.52
CA CYS A 348 -1.57 11.07 17.16
C CYS A 348 -0.33 11.53 16.36
N ILE A 349 -0.51 12.43 15.39
CA ILE A 349 0.59 12.98 14.59
C ILE A 349 1.54 13.81 15.47
N GLU A 350 1.02 14.66 16.34
CA GLU A 350 1.83 15.47 17.26
C GLU A 350 2.64 14.62 18.25
N ASP A 351 2.12 13.45 18.65
CA ASP A 351 2.81 12.50 19.52
C ASP A 351 3.80 11.57 18.79
N SER A 352 3.86 11.64 17.46
CA SER A 352 4.67 10.73 16.63
C SER A 352 5.93 11.39 16.09
N SER A 353 7.04 10.65 16.11
CA SER A 353 8.28 11.07 15.45
C SER A 353 8.36 10.60 14.00
N VAL A 354 7.47 9.70 13.59
CA VAL A 354 7.36 9.21 12.20
C VAL A 354 5.91 9.20 11.75
N ILE A 355 5.64 9.79 10.60
CA ILE A 355 4.31 9.88 9.99
C ILE A 355 4.36 9.17 8.63
N ILE A 356 3.42 8.25 8.40
CA ILE A 356 3.33 7.50 7.16
C ILE A 356 1.92 7.70 6.61
N SER A 357 1.80 8.28 5.42
CA SER A 357 0.51 8.54 4.79
C SER A 357 0.41 7.80 3.47
N GLY A 358 -0.71 7.10 3.26
CA GLY A 358 -0.99 6.36 2.04
C GLY A 358 -2.46 6.46 1.66
N VAL A 359 -3.06 7.64 1.83
CA VAL A 359 -4.47 7.87 1.51
C VAL A 359 -4.60 8.06 -0.01
N PRO A 360 -5.37 7.21 -0.71
CA PRO A 360 -5.54 7.29 -2.16
C PRO A 360 -6.55 8.38 -2.54
N CYS A 361 -6.30 9.63 -2.10
CA CYS A 361 -7.15 10.78 -2.34
C CYS A 361 -6.27 12.02 -2.57
N SER A 362 -6.37 12.62 -3.75
CA SER A 362 -5.61 13.83 -4.14
C SER A 362 -5.90 15.03 -3.23
N ASP A 363 -7.14 15.12 -2.74
CA ASP A 363 -7.63 16.23 -1.92
C ASP A 363 -7.23 16.09 -0.45
N PHE A 364 -6.78 14.89 -0.05
CA PHE A 364 -6.33 14.65 1.32
C PHE A 364 -4.91 15.20 1.52
N LYS A 365 -4.76 16.13 2.46
CA LYS A 365 -3.46 16.68 2.88
C LYS A 365 -3.36 16.69 4.40
N VAL A 366 -2.24 16.23 4.93
CA VAL A 366 -1.86 16.38 6.33
C VAL A 366 -1.37 17.81 6.56
N PRO A 367 -2.00 18.57 7.47
CA PRO A 367 -1.51 19.89 7.85
C PRO A 367 -0.09 19.82 8.43
N THR A 368 0.83 20.56 7.83
CA THR A 368 2.24 20.61 8.26
C THR A 368 2.43 21.16 9.67
N SER A 369 1.46 21.94 10.17
CA SER A 369 1.43 22.42 11.55
C SER A 369 1.34 21.32 12.61
N TRP A 370 0.91 20.11 12.24
CA TRP A 370 0.83 18.97 13.16
C TRP A 370 2.16 18.21 13.25
N ILE A 371 3.04 18.39 12.25
CA ILE A 371 4.28 17.64 12.08
C ILE A 371 5.37 18.25 12.96
N GLN A 372 5.97 17.41 13.81
CA GLN A 372 7.00 17.85 14.75
C GLN A 372 8.35 18.05 14.05
N ARG A 373 9.23 18.85 14.67
CA ARG A 373 10.61 19.02 14.23
C ARG A 373 11.38 17.70 14.33
N ASN A 374 12.38 17.50 13.47
CA ASN A 374 13.19 16.29 13.40
C ASN A 374 12.38 14.99 13.22
N SER A 375 11.18 15.09 12.64
CA SER A 375 10.34 13.94 12.33
C SER A 375 10.63 13.41 10.92
N THR A 376 10.16 12.19 10.64
CA THR A 376 10.22 11.59 9.30
C THR A 376 8.81 11.48 8.74
N PHE A 377 8.56 12.05 7.56
CA PHE A 377 7.30 11.92 6.84
C PHE A 377 7.50 11.05 5.59
N ILE A 378 6.74 9.97 5.48
CA ILE A 378 6.75 9.08 4.31
C ILE A 378 5.40 9.15 3.61
N ASN A 379 5.43 9.55 2.34
CA ASN A 379 4.29 9.49 1.44
C ASN A 379 4.36 8.20 0.62
N VAL A 380 3.36 7.35 0.74
CA VAL A 380 3.22 6.08 0.00
C VAL A 380 2.17 6.19 -1.10
N ALA A 381 1.25 7.16 -1.02
CA ALA A 381 0.24 7.40 -2.03
C ALA A 381 0.85 7.93 -3.34
N SER A 382 0.22 7.64 -4.47
CA SER A 382 0.66 8.14 -5.79
C SER A 382 0.64 9.66 -5.87
N GLU A 383 -0.32 10.29 -5.18
CA GLU A 383 -0.41 11.74 -5.03
C GLU A 383 0.14 12.15 -3.65
N PRO A 384 0.81 13.31 -3.53
CA PRO A 384 1.32 13.78 -2.24
C PRO A 384 0.19 13.94 -1.22
N ASN A 385 0.30 13.34 -0.03
CA ASN A 385 -0.63 13.55 1.08
C ASN A 385 -0.20 14.69 2.02
N VAL A 386 0.70 15.56 1.58
CA VAL A 386 1.21 16.72 2.33
C VAL A 386 1.58 17.83 1.35
N ASP A 387 1.61 19.08 1.83
CA ASP A 387 2.17 20.19 1.08
C ASP A 387 3.71 20.16 1.21
N GLU A 388 4.41 19.76 0.14
CA GLU A 388 5.86 19.54 0.17
C GLU A 388 6.65 20.81 0.47
N ASP A 389 6.23 21.95 -0.10
CA ASP A 389 6.90 23.24 0.11
C ASP A 389 6.82 23.69 1.57
N SER A 390 5.67 23.48 2.22
CA SER A 390 5.52 23.79 3.64
C SER A 390 6.18 22.75 4.53
N LEU A 391 6.23 21.48 4.10
CA LEU A 391 6.90 20.42 4.85
C LEU A 391 8.40 20.68 4.91
N ARG A 392 9.05 21.02 3.79
CA ARG A 392 10.50 21.32 3.73
C ARG A 392 10.93 22.47 4.64
N LYS A 393 10.00 23.32 5.07
CA LYS A 393 10.25 24.41 6.04
C LYS A 393 10.23 23.95 7.50
N VAL A 394 9.76 22.73 7.78
CA VAL A 394 9.77 22.15 9.13
C VAL A 394 11.20 21.73 9.46
N GLU A 395 11.75 22.29 10.54
CA GLU A 395 13.13 22.08 10.96
C GLU A 395 13.46 20.58 11.14
N GLY A 396 14.50 20.13 10.44
CA GLY A 396 15.05 18.77 10.54
C GLY A 396 14.13 17.66 10.02
N VAL A 397 13.01 17.99 9.35
CA VAL A 397 12.12 16.97 8.82
C VAL A 397 12.79 16.21 7.68
N GLN A 398 12.65 14.89 7.68
CA GLN A 398 12.99 14.06 6.52
C GLN A 398 11.73 13.75 5.74
N TYR A 399 11.77 13.91 4.42
CA TYR A 399 10.64 13.60 3.55
C TYR A 399 10.99 12.52 2.53
N VAL A 400 10.18 11.47 2.46
CA VAL A 400 10.29 10.38 1.48
C VAL A 400 9.03 10.36 0.62
N SER A 401 9.16 10.61 -0.69
CA SER A 401 8.04 10.65 -1.63
C SER A 401 7.95 9.45 -2.58
N ALA A 402 9.07 8.79 -2.89
CA ALA A 402 9.13 7.77 -3.95
C ALA A 402 9.28 6.32 -3.44
N VAL A 403 8.42 5.91 -2.50
CA VAL A 403 8.43 4.53 -1.97
C VAL A 403 8.25 3.48 -3.08
N GLY A 404 7.52 3.82 -4.15
CA GLY A 404 7.27 2.93 -5.30
C GLY A 404 8.54 2.34 -5.94
N LYS A 405 9.68 3.05 -5.90
CA LYS A 405 10.98 2.54 -6.42
C LYS A 405 11.48 1.32 -5.68
N VAL A 406 11.31 1.32 -4.36
CA VAL A 406 11.67 0.16 -3.53
C VAL A 406 10.58 -0.92 -3.63
N THR A 407 9.32 -0.52 -3.85
CA THR A 407 8.21 -1.47 -4.03
C THR A 407 8.37 -2.34 -5.25
N VAL A 408 8.77 -1.78 -6.40
CA VAL A 408 9.05 -2.57 -7.61
C VAL A 408 10.26 -3.49 -7.40
N ALA A 409 11.35 -2.97 -6.84
CA ALA A 409 12.52 -3.80 -6.52
C ALA A 409 12.16 -4.99 -5.58
N LEU A 410 11.30 -4.76 -4.59
CA LEU A 410 10.84 -5.81 -3.68
C LEU A 410 9.84 -6.77 -4.31
N LEU A 411 9.06 -6.33 -5.30
CA LEU A 411 8.22 -7.21 -6.10
C LEU A 411 9.08 -8.24 -6.84
N GLU A 412 10.14 -7.79 -7.48
CA GLU A 412 11.11 -8.65 -8.19
C GLU A 412 11.89 -9.55 -7.22
N HIS A 413 12.29 -9.02 -6.06
CA HIS A 413 12.91 -9.84 -5.02
C HIS A 413 11.96 -10.93 -4.52
N ASN A 414 10.68 -10.62 -4.28
CA ASN A 414 9.69 -11.63 -3.90
C ASN A 414 9.51 -12.69 -5.00
N LEU A 415 9.59 -12.32 -6.28
CA LEU A 415 9.58 -13.29 -7.39
C LEU A 415 10.76 -14.25 -7.31
N VAL A 416 11.98 -13.75 -7.08
CA VAL A 416 13.18 -14.58 -6.88
C VAL A 416 12.98 -15.53 -5.69
N GLU A 417 12.50 -15.02 -4.57
CA GLU A 417 12.23 -15.79 -3.36
C GLU A 417 11.22 -16.92 -3.59
N LEU A 418 10.13 -16.63 -4.30
CA LEU A 418 9.11 -17.61 -4.63
C LEU A 418 9.64 -18.66 -5.62
N HIS A 419 10.41 -18.24 -6.63
CA HIS A 419 11.03 -19.15 -7.59
C HIS A 419 11.99 -20.12 -6.91
N ASN A 420 12.88 -19.60 -6.04
CA ASN A 420 13.80 -20.43 -5.27
C ASN A 420 13.08 -21.46 -4.40
N LYS A 421 11.96 -21.09 -3.79
CA LYS A 421 11.22 -21.95 -2.85
C LYS A 421 10.36 -22.99 -3.56
N PHE A 422 9.73 -22.64 -4.67
CA PHE A 422 8.66 -23.46 -5.25
C PHE A 422 8.94 -23.96 -6.66
N HIS A 423 9.90 -23.38 -7.38
CA HIS A 423 10.14 -23.68 -8.79
C HIS A 423 11.54 -24.27 -9.06
N ASN A 424 12.55 -23.98 -8.23
CA ASN A 424 13.90 -24.57 -8.32
C ASN A 424 14.06 -25.95 -7.67
N LEU A 425 13.03 -26.46 -6.99
CA LEU A 425 13.05 -27.77 -6.30
C LEU A 425 12.42 -28.91 -7.13
N GLN A 426 12.21 -28.71 -8.44
CA GLN A 426 11.82 -29.75 -9.41
C GLN A 426 12.98 -30.02 -10.35
#